data_AF-A0AA36GTF4-F1
#
_entry.id   AF-A0AA36GTF4-F1
#
_cell.length_a   1.000
_cell.length_b   1.000
_cell.length_c   1.000
_cell.angle_alpha   90.00
_cell.angle_beta   90.00
_cell.angle_gamma   90.00
#
_symmetry.space_group_name_H-M   'P 1'
#
loop_
_entity.id
_entity.type
_entity.pdbx_description
1 polymer ?
#
loop_
_entity_poly.entity_id
_entity_poly.type
_entity_poly.pdbx_seq_one_letter_code
_entity_poly.pdbx_strand_id
1 'polypeptide(L)'
;MYQNTTDALGYIVARNGYAASDFFYIPTTQIDFFADLMQIFFEAGVFKGIAVLKFLAAVEHIVPPRTKVKLIPRRNLSDFSYFYHRDLIMLHPLKQSYLRDASFKQRYCTSVIRTFREMLLTVP
;
A
#
# COMPACT_ATOMS: atom_id res chain seq x y z
N MET A 1 5.91 -8.69 -25.31
CA MET A 1 6.85 -9.74 -24.86
C MET A 1 6.25 -10.44 -23.66
N TYR A 2 5.96 -11.75 -23.76
CA TYR A 2 5.53 -12.57 -22.63
C TYR A 2 6.74 -12.83 -21.72
N GLN A 3 6.73 -12.31 -20.49
CA GLN A 3 7.68 -12.75 -19.48
C GLN A 3 7.24 -14.14 -18.97
N ASN A 4 8.20 -15.04 -18.89
CA ASN A 4 8.04 -16.44 -18.49
C ASN A 4 7.75 -16.52 -16.99
N THR A 5 6.55 -16.13 -16.55
CA THR A 5 6.14 -16.22 -15.14
C THR A 5 5.49 -17.57 -14.90
N THR A 6 6.21 -18.47 -14.23
CA THR A 6 5.81 -19.88 -13.95
C THR A 6 4.77 -20.03 -12.84
N ASP A 7 4.30 -18.94 -12.23
CA ASP A 7 3.24 -18.99 -11.22
C ASP A 7 2.17 -17.91 -11.44
N ALA A 8 0.95 -18.22 -10.99
CA ALA A 8 -0.23 -17.38 -11.18
C ALA A 8 -0.08 -15.99 -10.51
N LEU A 9 0.68 -15.88 -9.42
CA LEU A 9 0.95 -14.62 -8.76
C LEU A 9 1.86 -13.74 -9.62
N GLY A 10 2.91 -14.30 -10.23
CA GLY A 10 3.79 -13.61 -11.16
C GLY A 10 3.05 -13.02 -12.36
N TYR A 11 2.11 -13.78 -12.94
CA TYR A 11 1.28 -13.31 -14.07
C TYR A 11 0.39 -12.13 -13.67
N ILE A 12 -0.27 -12.24 -12.52
CA ILE A 12 -1.15 -11.19 -11.97
C ILE A 12 -0.35 -9.92 -11.70
N VAL A 13 0.81 -10.04 -11.05
CA VAL A 13 1.65 -8.89 -10.69
C VAL A 13 2.23 -8.20 -11.93
N ALA A 14 2.58 -8.95 -12.97
CA ALA A 14 3.12 -8.38 -14.21
C ALA A 14 2.07 -7.60 -15.02
N ARG A 15 0.80 -8.00 -14.95
CA ARG A 15 -0.30 -7.37 -15.71
C ARG A 15 -0.97 -6.23 -14.96
N ASN A 16 -1.27 -6.43 -13.68
CA ASN A 16 -2.15 -5.55 -12.90
C ASN A 16 -1.44 -4.93 -11.69
N GLY A 17 -0.14 -5.19 -11.53
CA GLY A 17 0.60 -4.85 -10.32
C GLY A 17 0.28 -5.78 -9.14
N TYR A 18 1.00 -5.58 -8.04
CA TYR A 18 0.69 -6.21 -6.76
C TYR A 18 0.00 -5.19 -5.86
N ALA A 19 -1.29 -5.37 -5.62
CA ALA A 19 -2.00 -4.65 -4.58
C ALA A 19 -2.12 -5.55 -3.35
N ALA A 20 -1.32 -5.28 -2.32
CA ALA A 20 -1.72 -5.70 -0.99
C ALA A 20 -3.04 -4.98 -0.70
N SER A 21 -4.11 -5.75 -0.46
CA SER A 21 -5.50 -5.26 -0.27
C SER A 21 -5.67 -4.17 0.81
N ASP A 22 -4.58 -3.87 1.51
CA ASP A 22 -4.61 -3.05 2.69
C ASP A 22 -4.51 -1.56 2.33
N PHE A 23 -4.01 -1.16 1.14
CA PHE A 23 -3.86 0.26 0.79
C PHE A 23 -3.93 0.55 -0.72
N PHE A 24 -5.01 1.20 -1.14
CA PHE A 24 -5.11 1.90 -2.42
C PHE A 24 -6.05 3.09 -2.24
N TYR A 25 -5.67 4.25 -2.79
CA TYR A 25 -6.54 5.42 -2.84
C TYR A 25 -7.56 5.22 -3.96
N ILE A 26 -8.83 5.41 -3.64
CA ILE A 26 -9.92 5.31 -4.60
C ILE A 26 -10.44 6.73 -4.81
N PRO A 27 -10.28 7.30 -6.01
CA PRO A 27 -10.88 8.59 -6.32
C PRO A 27 -12.38 8.55 -6.04
N THR A 28 -12.95 9.65 -5.55
CA THR A 28 -14.40 9.73 -5.28
C THR A 28 -15.24 9.39 -6.51
N THR A 29 -14.74 9.65 -7.71
CA THR A 29 -15.40 9.29 -8.98
C THR A 29 -15.49 7.79 -9.24
N GLN A 30 -14.74 6.96 -8.50
CA GLN A 30 -14.68 5.50 -8.65
C GLN A 30 -15.18 4.76 -7.40
N ILE A 31 -15.63 5.49 -6.36
CA ILE A 31 -15.93 4.89 -5.05
C ILE A 31 -17.18 4.01 -5.09
N ASP A 32 -18.22 4.44 -5.80
CA ASP A 32 -19.47 3.68 -5.94
C ASP A 32 -19.23 2.39 -6.72
N PHE A 33 -18.53 2.50 -7.86
CA PHE A 33 -18.15 1.33 -8.65
C PHE A 33 -17.28 0.35 -7.86
N PHE A 34 -16.33 0.86 -7.07
CA PHE A 34 -15.54 0.02 -6.19
C PHE A 34 -16.40 -0.69 -5.14
N ALA A 35 -17.31 0.03 -4.47
CA ALA A 35 -18.16 -0.52 -3.42
C ALA A 35 -19.05 -1.65 -3.96
N ASP A 36 -19.71 -1.42 -5.10
CA ASP A 36 -20.55 -2.41 -5.76
C ASP A 36 -19.75 -3.66 -6.14
N LEU A 37 -18.58 -3.47 -6.75
CA LEU A 37 -17.72 -4.57 -7.18
C LEU A 37 -17.18 -5.37 -5.98
N MET A 38 -16.80 -4.71 -4.89
CA MET A 38 -16.38 -5.38 -3.67
C MET A 38 -17.52 -6.16 -3.03
N GLN A 39 -18.73 -5.62 -3.02
CA GLN A 39 -19.90 -6.31 -2.49
C GLN A 39 -20.19 -7.58 -3.29
N ILE A 40 -20.25 -7.50 -4.62
CA ILE A 40 -20.47 -8.66 -5.49
C ILE A 40 -19.42 -9.75 -5.24
N PHE A 41 -18.13 -9.37 -5.18
CA PHE A 41 -17.07 -10.33 -4.95
C PHE A 41 -17.10 -10.91 -3.53
N PHE A 42 -17.49 -10.12 -2.53
CA PHE A 42 -17.66 -10.60 -1.16
C PHE A 42 -18.78 -11.64 -1.06
N GLU A 43 -19.95 -11.34 -1.63
CA GLU A 43 -21.10 -12.25 -1.66
C GLU A 43 -20.78 -13.55 -2.43
N ALA A 44 -19.95 -13.46 -3.48
CA ALA A 44 -19.47 -14.61 -4.24
C ALA A 44 -18.31 -15.38 -3.57
N GLY A 45 -17.85 -14.97 -2.38
CA GLY A 45 -16.75 -15.62 -1.67
C GLY A 45 -15.38 -15.45 -2.33
N VAL A 46 -15.21 -14.44 -3.19
CA VAL A 46 -13.95 -14.16 -3.87
C VAL A 46 -12.97 -13.48 -2.91
N PHE A 47 -11.73 -13.92 -2.93
CA PHE A 47 -10.68 -13.32 -2.09
C PHE A 47 -10.48 -11.85 -2.43
N LYS A 48 -10.50 -10.98 -1.41
CA LYS A 48 -10.39 -9.52 -1.55
C LYS A 48 -9.22 -9.06 -2.43
N GLY A 49 -8.08 -9.75 -2.40
CA GLY A 49 -6.94 -9.41 -3.25
C GLY A 49 -7.27 -9.56 -4.74
N ILE A 50 -8.00 -10.61 -5.13
CA ILE A 50 -8.45 -10.84 -6.51
C ILE A 50 -9.48 -9.78 -6.90
N ALA A 51 -10.41 -9.46 -6.00
CA ALA A 51 -11.41 -8.41 -6.22
C ALA A 51 -10.76 -7.06 -6.55
N VAL A 52 -9.75 -6.65 -5.76
CA VAL A 52 -9.00 -5.41 -5.98
C VAL A 52 -8.23 -5.44 -7.30
N LEU A 53 -7.62 -6.56 -7.66
CA LEU A 53 -6.92 -6.70 -8.95
C LEU A 53 -7.86 -6.60 -10.15
N LYS A 54 -9.12 -7.03 -10.00
CA LYS A 54 -10.16 -6.86 -11.04
C LYS A 54 -10.62 -5.41 -11.13
N PHE A 55 -10.79 -4.74 -10.00
CA PHE A 55 -11.06 -3.30 -9.97
C PHE A 55 -9.96 -2.50 -10.67
N LEU A 56 -8.69 -2.73 -10.31
CA LEU A 56 -7.55 -2.03 -10.91
C LEU A 56 -7.42 -2.30 -12.41
N ALA A 57 -7.84 -3.47 -12.90
CA ALA A 57 -7.89 -3.74 -14.34
C ALA A 57 -8.99 -2.97 -15.07
N ALA A 58 -10.02 -2.49 -14.37
CA ALA A 58 -11.17 -1.79 -14.92
C ALA A 58 -11.08 -0.26 -14.82
N VAL A 59 -10.15 0.27 -14.04
CA VAL A 59 -9.97 1.71 -13.84
C VAL A 59 -8.56 2.16 -14.20
N GLU A 60 -8.44 3.40 -14.66
CA GLU A 60 -7.14 4.04 -14.83
C GLU A 60 -6.48 4.20 -13.45
N HIS A 61 -5.24 3.74 -13.31
CA HIS A 61 -4.52 3.77 -12.05
C HIS A 61 -3.02 3.97 -12.28
N ILE A 62 -2.35 4.50 -11.26
CA ILE A 62 -0.91 4.71 -11.27
C ILE A 62 -0.27 3.62 -10.43
N VAL A 63 0.65 2.86 -11.03
CA VAL A 63 1.52 1.93 -10.29
C VAL A 63 2.80 2.68 -9.91
N PRO A 64 3.02 3.02 -8.63
CA PRO A 64 4.24 3.69 -8.22
C PRO A 64 5.46 2.78 -8.46
N PRO A 65 6.65 3.36 -8.74
CA PRO A 65 7.87 2.58 -8.86
C PRO A 65 8.15 1.76 -7.60
N ARG A 66 8.59 0.50 -7.75
CA ARG A 66 8.93 -0.38 -6.62
C ARG A 66 9.94 0.23 -5.64
N THR A 67 10.80 1.14 -6.10
CA THR A 67 11.76 1.85 -5.25
C THR A 67 11.10 2.81 -4.26
N LYS A 68 9.92 3.33 -4.59
CA LYS A 68 9.14 4.29 -3.79
C LYS A 68 8.10 3.63 -2.87
N VAL A 69 7.95 2.30 -2.93
CA VAL A 69 7.05 1.52 -2.07
C VAL A 69 7.87 0.54 -1.25
N LYS A 70 7.71 0.57 0.07
CA LYS A 70 8.40 -0.36 0.97
C LYS A 70 7.40 -1.18 1.78
N LEU A 71 7.56 -2.50 1.75
CA LEU A 71 6.87 -3.41 2.65
C LEU A 71 7.83 -3.73 3.80
N ILE A 72 7.43 -3.42 5.04
CA ILE A 72 8.21 -3.83 6.22
C ILE A 72 7.88 -5.30 6.49
N PRO A 73 8.86 -6.21 6.46
CA PRO A 73 8.64 -7.60 6.86
C PRO A 73 8.14 -7.64 8.31
N ARG A 74 7.11 -8.45 8.62
CA ARG A 74 6.54 -8.58 9.98
C ARG A 74 7.57 -8.81 11.09
N ARG A 75 8.75 -9.35 10.76
CA ARG A 75 9.85 -9.65 11.70
C ARG A 75 10.83 -8.48 11.93
N ASN A 76 10.78 -7.40 11.14
CA ASN A 76 11.71 -6.25 11.20
C ASN A 76 11.01 -4.91 11.52
N LEU A 77 9.91 -4.96 12.28
CA LEU A 77 9.23 -3.76 12.78
C LEU A 77 10.14 -2.88 13.66
N SER A 78 11.28 -3.38 14.15
CA SER A 78 12.27 -2.61 14.91
C SER A 78 12.95 -1.50 14.10
N ASP A 79 13.08 -1.68 12.78
CA ASP A 79 13.87 -0.80 11.91
C ASP A 79 13.00 0.04 10.97
N PHE A 80 11.71 0.17 11.26
CA PHE A 80 10.75 0.90 10.43
C PHE A 80 11.25 2.32 10.08
N SER A 81 11.94 2.96 11.03
CA SER A 81 12.41 4.33 10.91
C SER A 81 13.43 4.52 9.77
N TYR A 82 14.16 3.47 9.41
CA TYR A 82 15.12 3.49 8.29
C TYR A 82 14.42 3.65 6.93
N PHE A 83 13.18 3.19 6.82
CA PHE A 83 12.46 3.20 5.54
C PHE A 83 11.74 4.52 5.25
N TYR A 84 11.62 5.42 6.23
CA TYR A 84 10.98 6.73 6.04
C TYR A 84 11.98 7.74 5.45
N HIS A 85 11.70 8.18 4.22
CA HIS A 85 12.40 9.26 3.53
C HIS A 85 11.41 10.05 2.67
N ARG A 86 11.81 11.24 2.21
CA ARG A 86 10.93 12.18 1.48
C ARG A 86 10.33 11.60 0.19
N ASP A 87 11.10 10.81 -0.54
CA ASP A 87 10.62 10.18 -1.78
C ASP A 87 9.75 8.93 -1.59
N LEU A 88 9.49 8.54 -0.33
CA LEU A 88 8.67 7.37 -0.03
C LEU A 88 7.19 7.71 -0.25
N ILE A 89 6.54 6.97 -1.15
CA ILE A 89 5.12 7.11 -1.42
C ILE A 89 4.29 6.28 -0.44
N MET A 90 4.80 5.11 -0.03
CA MET A 90 4.03 4.18 0.79
C MET A 90 4.92 3.28 1.65
N LEU A 91 4.50 3.07 2.90
CA LEU A 91 5.03 2.08 3.83
C LEU A 91 3.89 1.25 4.43
N HIS A 92 4.19 0.02 4.84
CA HIS A 92 3.28 -0.77 5.67
C HIS A 92 2.85 0.01 6.95
N PRO A 93 1.58 -0.05 7.37
CA PRO A 93 1.10 0.68 8.54
C PRO A 93 1.81 0.25 9.81
N LEU A 94 2.12 1.24 10.64
CA LEU A 94 2.53 1.02 12.01
C LEU A 94 1.29 1.00 12.89
N LYS A 95 1.09 -0.09 13.62
CA LYS A 95 -0.06 -0.20 14.55
C LYS A 95 0.09 0.86 15.64
N GLN A 96 -0.98 1.63 15.87
CA GLN A 96 -1.00 2.65 16.93
C GLN A 96 -0.75 2.07 18.32
N SER A 97 -1.08 0.79 18.56
CA SER A 97 -0.79 0.09 19.81
C SER A 97 0.71 0.09 20.16
N TYR A 98 1.61 0.20 19.19
CA TYR A 98 3.05 0.29 19.44
C TYR A 98 3.48 1.62 20.05
N LEU A 99 2.67 2.68 19.94
CA LEU A 99 2.96 4.00 20.52
C LEU A 99 2.89 3.99 22.05
N ARG A 100 2.46 2.89 22.68
CA ARG A 100 2.53 2.71 24.14
C ARG A 100 3.98 2.62 24.63
N ASP A 101 4.88 2.08 23.81
CA ASP A 101 6.31 2.02 24.12
C ASP A 101 6.98 3.38 23.84
N ALA A 102 7.73 3.90 24.82
CA ALA A 102 8.35 5.21 24.73
C ALA A 102 9.42 5.27 23.62
N SER A 103 10.22 4.22 23.46
CA SER A 103 11.26 4.15 22.44
C SER A 103 10.68 4.10 21.02
N PHE A 104 9.60 3.34 20.84
CA PHE A 104 8.86 3.26 19.59
C PHE A 104 8.21 4.60 19.26
N LYS A 105 7.55 5.23 20.24
CA LYS A 105 6.94 6.56 20.09
C LYS A 105 7.97 7.62 19.68
N GLN A 106 9.13 7.65 20.32
CA GLN A 106 10.20 8.58 19.95
C GLN A 106 10.64 8.37 18.49
N ARG A 107 10.93 7.12 18.10
CA ARG A 107 11.29 6.79 16.71
C ARG A 107 10.18 7.13 15.72
N TYR A 108 8.93 6.94 16.11
CA TYR A 108 7.77 7.27 15.29
C TYR A 108 7.70 8.78 15.03
N CYS A 109 7.88 9.60 16.06
CA CYS A 109 7.90 11.05 15.92
C CYS A 109 9.09 11.54 15.07
N THR A 110 10.28 11.00 15.29
CA THR A 110 11.51 11.45 14.59
C THR A 110 11.64 10.90 13.16
N SER A 111 10.86 9.89 12.77
CA SER A 111 10.82 9.38 11.40
C SER A 111 9.51 9.76 10.70
N VAL A 112 8.39 9.17 11.10
CA VAL A 112 7.09 9.31 10.45
C VAL A 112 6.60 10.74 10.49
N ILE A 113 6.40 11.30 11.69
CA ILE A 113 5.81 12.64 11.85
C ILE A 113 6.74 13.71 11.27
N ARG A 114 8.05 13.59 11.51
CA ARG A 114 9.04 14.51 10.92
C ARG A 114 8.99 14.49 9.39
N THR A 115 9.02 13.31 8.77
CA THR A 115 8.97 13.19 7.30
C THR A 115 7.65 13.72 6.75
N PHE A 116 6.52 13.43 7.41
CA PHE A 116 5.20 13.93 7.00
C PHE A 116 5.14 15.46 7.07
N ARG A 117 5.66 16.05 8.15
CA ARG A 117 5.79 17.51 8.30
C ARG A 117 6.66 18.10 7.18
N GLU A 118 7.80 17.49 6.87
CA GLU A 118 8.67 17.96 5.80
C GLU A 118 8.00 17.84 4.41
N MET A 119 7.21 16.81 4.18
CA MET A 119 6.55 16.63 2.89
C MET A 119 5.32 17.52 2.70
N LEU A 120 4.55 17.76 3.75
CA LEU A 120 3.29 18.50 3.65
C LEU A 120 3.41 19.99 4.01
N LEU A 121 4.36 20.35 4.88
CA LEU A 121 4.45 21.70 5.44
C LEU A 121 5.69 22.47 4.96
N THR A 122 6.58 21.85 4.17
CA THR A 122 7.71 22.55 3.53
C THR A 122 7.66 22.51 2.00
N VAL A 123 6.46 22.35 1.42
CA VAL A 123 6.24 22.71 0.02
C VAL A 123 6.35 24.25 -0.08
N PRO A 124 7.20 24.81 -0.95
CA PRO A 124 7.22 26.26 -1.20
C PRO A 124 5.91 26.77 -1.81
#